data_AF-V4N392-F1
#
_entry.id   AF-V4N392-F1
#
_cell.length_a   1.000
_cell.length_b   1.000
_cell.length_c   1.000
_cell.angle_alpha   90.00
_cell.angle_beta   90.00
_cell.angle_gamma   90.00
#
_symmetry.space_group_name_H-M   'P 1'
#
loop_
_entity.id
_entity.type
_entity.pdbx_description
1 polymer ?
#
loop_
_entity_poly.entity_id
_entity_poly.type
_entity_poly.pdbx_seq_one_letter_code
_entity_poly.pdbx_strand_id
1 'polypeptide(L)'
;MENNKAKNIEQAQESCYQEWMGLQSRRIPEIKQALSQRRSHDGAAEANADDKLRDLTKMIIGDFRYYAEKRANLSHRCSSNYYAPSWNTPLENALIWMGGCRPSSFFRLVYALCGSQTEFRVTQFLRNIDGYDYSDGSGASLSDLTAEQLAKINVLHVKVIDDEEKMTKKVSSLQEDAADIPIATAAYAEEHVGEPNAAVDQALDKQEEALASLLAEADNLRVDTLAKIIEILTPVQAADFMLAGKKLHLSMHEWGTMRDRRRRECIINDAGDDAGGEGGK
;
A
#
# COMPACT_ATOMS: atom_id res chain seq x y z
N MET A 1 18.62 18.64 28.99
CA MET A 1 17.67 19.45 28.20
C MET A 1 17.86 19.03 26.76
N GLU A 2 17.12 18.01 26.32
CA GLU A 2 17.10 17.62 24.91
C GLU A 2 16.45 18.74 24.11
N ASN A 3 17.23 19.25 23.16
CA ASN A 3 16.86 20.34 22.28
C ASN A 3 15.77 19.81 21.34
N ASN A 4 14.50 20.04 21.68
CA ASN A 4 13.35 19.68 20.85
C ASN A 4 13.37 20.59 19.61
N LYS A 5 14.25 20.31 18.65
CA LYS A 5 14.24 20.95 17.33
C LYS A 5 12.86 20.68 16.74
N ALA A 6 12.08 21.75 16.52
CA ALA A 6 10.82 21.65 15.82
C ALA A 6 11.05 20.88 14.51
N LYS A 7 10.41 19.72 14.37
CA LYS A 7 10.47 18.93 13.13
C LYS A 7 9.80 19.75 12.03
N ASN A 8 10.43 19.84 10.84
CA ASN A 8 9.74 20.38 9.69
C ASN A 8 8.63 19.41 9.23
N ILE A 9 7.72 19.87 8.36
CA ILE A 9 6.55 19.09 7.96
C ILE A 9 6.95 17.75 7.31
N GLU A 10 7.97 17.75 6.44
CA GLU A 10 8.52 16.53 5.81
C GLU A 10 9.00 15.52 6.85
N GLN A 11 9.80 15.95 7.84
CA GLN A 11 10.27 15.08 8.92
C GLN A 11 9.13 14.54 9.77
N ALA A 12 8.04 15.31 9.96
CA ALA A 12 6.86 14.85 10.67
C ALA A 12 6.10 13.78 9.87
N GLN A 13 5.94 13.99 8.55
CA GLN A 13 5.30 13.03 7.65
C GLN A 13 6.12 11.73 7.53
N GLU A 14 7.45 11.83 7.38
CA GLU A 14 8.36 10.69 7.37
C GLU A 14 8.32 9.94 8.71
N SER A 15 8.41 10.65 9.83
CA SER A 15 8.30 10.03 11.16
C SER A 15 6.97 9.27 11.32
N CYS A 16 5.87 9.85 10.82
CA CYS A 16 4.56 9.21 10.83
C CYS A 16 4.54 7.92 10.01
N TYR A 17 5.18 7.89 8.84
CA TYR A 17 5.34 6.68 8.03
C TYR A 17 6.19 5.61 8.73
N GLN A 18 7.32 6.00 9.33
CA GLN A 18 8.21 5.07 10.03
C GLN A 18 7.53 4.45 11.26
N GLU A 19 6.77 5.24 12.02
CA GLU A 19 5.93 4.75 13.12
C GLU A 19 4.92 3.71 12.61
N TRP A 20 4.28 3.99 11.48
CA TRP A 20 3.32 3.09 10.83
C TRP A 20 3.96 1.78 10.39
N MET A 21 5.09 1.82 9.70
CA MET A 21 5.84 0.63 9.26
C MET A 21 6.28 -0.23 10.45
N GLY A 22 6.79 0.41 11.51
CA GLY A 22 7.13 -0.27 12.76
C GLY A 22 5.92 -0.95 13.41
N LEU A 23 4.76 -0.29 13.42
CA LEU A 23 3.51 -0.87 13.92
C LEU A 23 3.07 -2.08 13.07
N GLN A 24 3.12 -1.99 11.74
CA GLN A 24 2.79 -3.11 10.85
C GLN A 24 3.67 -4.33 11.12
N SER A 25 4.98 -4.10 11.29
CA SER A 25 5.95 -5.15 11.62
C SER A 25 5.64 -5.83 12.96
N ARG A 26 5.30 -5.06 14.01
CA ARG A 26 4.93 -5.60 15.33
C ARG A 26 3.64 -6.43 15.33
N ARG A 27 2.66 -6.09 14.49
CA ARG A 27 1.40 -6.87 14.38
C ARG A 27 1.60 -8.27 13.77
N ILE A 28 2.65 -8.50 12.97
CA ILE A 28 2.89 -9.81 12.34
C ILE A 28 3.05 -10.95 13.35
N PRO A 29 3.96 -10.88 14.34
CA PRO A 29 4.09 -11.94 15.34
C PRO A 29 2.82 -12.10 16.20
N GLU A 30 2.11 -11.02 16.51
CA GLU A 30 0.83 -11.08 17.25
C GLU A 30 -0.21 -11.89 16.49
N ILE A 31 -0.39 -11.62 15.20
CA ILE A 31 -1.34 -12.38 14.35
C ILE A 31 -0.91 -13.84 14.22
N LYS A 32 0.38 -14.11 13.98
CA LYS A 32 0.91 -15.48 13.90
C LYS A 32 0.65 -16.26 15.20
N GLN A 33 0.89 -15.63 16.35
CA GLN A 33 0.67 -16.26 17.64
C GLN A 33 -0.82 -16.56 17.86
N ALA A 34 -1.71 -15.61 17.55
CA ALA A 34 -3.15 -15.81 17.69
C ALA A 34 -3.66 -16.93 16.77
N LEU A 35 -3.18 -17.00 15.53
CA LEU A 35 -3.49 -18.08 14.59
C LEU A 35 -2.98 -19.44 15.08
N SER A 36 -1.74 -19.51 15.61
CA SER A 36 -1.20 -20.75 16.16
C SER A 36 -1.98 -21.22 17.39
N GLN A 37 -2.37 -20.30 18.29
CA GLN A 37 -3.22 -20.64 19.44
C GLN A 37 -4.57 -21.18 18.99
N ARG A 38 -5.19 -20.55 17.98
CA ARG A 38 -6.46 -20.99 17.44
C ARG A 38 -6.43 -22.42 16.88
N ARG A 39 -5.30 -22.83 16.27
CA ARG A 39 -5.10 -24.19 15.73
C ARG A 39 -4.94 -25.27 16.80
N SER A 40 -4.53 -24.90 18.01
CA SER A 40 -4.25 -25.83 19.11
C SER A 40 -5.44 -26.06 20.05
N HIS A 41 -6.60 -25.44 19.78
CA HIS A 41 -7.77 -25.46 20.67
C HIS A 41 -8.99 -26.03 19.94
N ASP A 42 -9.72 -26.95 20.61
CA ASP A 42 -10.96 -27.57 20.12
C ASP A 42 -12.16 -27.23 21.05
N GLY A 43 -13.37 -27.23 20.50
CA GLY A 43 -14.62 -27.02 21.25
C GLY A 43 -14.80 -25.60 21.81
N ALA A 44 -15.16 -25.43 23.08
CA ALA A 44 -15.46 -24.09 23.64
C ALA A 44 -14.26 -23.12 23.63
N ALA A 45 -13.03 -23.64 23.56
CA ALA A 45 -11.81 -22.84 23.43
C ALA A 45 -11.68 -22.19 22.03
N GLU A 46 -12.38 -22.73 21.03
CA GLU A 46 -12.43 -22.20 19.66
C GLU A 46 -13.13 -20.85 19.56
N ALA A 47 -14.32 -20.74 20.16
CA ALA A 47 -15.10 -19.51 20.13
C ALA A 47 -14.33 -18.36 20.80
N ASN A 48 -13.67 -18.63 21.93
CA ASN A 48 -12.81 -17.67 22.62
C ASN A 48 -11.59 -17.27 21.76
N ALA A 49 -10.98 -18.22 21.06
CA ALA A 49 -9.86 -17.92 20.16
C ALA A 49 -10.30 -17.13 18.91
N ASP A 50 -11.49 -17.40 18.36
CA ASP A 50 -12.09 -16.61 17.27
C ASP A 50 -12.42 -15.18 17.71
N ASP A 51 -12.89 -14.99 18.94
CA ASP A 51 -13.14 -13.66 19.49
C ASP A 51 -11.84 -12.87 19.66
N LYS A 52 -10.76 -13.52 20.12
CA LYS A 52 -9.42 -12.90 20.14
C LYS A 52 -8.95 -12.49 18.75
N LEU A 53 -9.18 -13.32 17.73
CA LEU A 53 -8.84 -12.97 16.33
C LEU A 53 -9.69 -11.80 15.81
N ARG A 54 -10.99 -11.76 16.16
CA ARG A 54 -11.86 -10.62 15.84
C ARG A 54 -11.36 -9.34 16.49
N ASP A 55 -11.02 -9.38 17.77
CA ASP A 55 -10.53 -8.20 18.51
C ASP A 55 -9.19 -7.72 17.96
N LEU A 56 -8.26 -8.63 17.65
CA LEU A 56 -7.00 -8.28 17.01
C LEU A 56 -7.22 -7.64 15.62
N THR A 57 -8.13 -8.20 14.82
CA THR A 57 -8.43 -7.65 13.48
C THR A 57 -9.08 -6.27 13.56
N LYS A 58 -10.01 -6.06 14.51
CA LYS A 58 -10.61 -4.75 14.79
C LYS A 58 -9.55 -3.74 15.24
N MET A 59 -8.63 -4.15 16.11
CA MET A 59 -7.50 -3.32 16.55
C MET A 59 -6.64 -2.90 15.37
N ILE A 60 -6.32 -3.83 14.46
CA ILE A 60 -5.56 -3.53 13.24
C ILE A 60 -6.31 -2.51 12.36
N ILE A 61 -7.62 -2.65 12.17
CA ILE A 61 -8.42 -1.64 11.44
C ILE A 61 -8.37 -0.28 12.13
N GLY A 62 -8.38 -0.26 13.47
CA GLY A 62 -8.14 0.96 14.26
C GLY A 62 -6.78 1.59 13.97
N ASP A 63 -5.71 0.78 13.89
CA ASP A 63 -4.37 1.25 13.53
C ASP A 63 -4.38 1.92 12.13
N PHE A 64 -5.06 1.33 11.15
CA PHE A 64 -5.21 1.90 9.80
C PHE A 64 -5.97 3.23 9.81
N ARG A 65 -7.09 3.32 10.56
CA ARG A 65 -7.86 4.56 10.72
C ARG A 65 -7.01 5.67 11.32
N TYR A 66 -6.27 5.35 12.39
CA TYR A 66 -5.40 6.30 13.06
C TYR A 66 -4.29 6.82 12.14
N TYR A 67 -3.69 5.94 11.34
CA TYR A 67 -2.69 6.35 10.37
C TYR A 67 -3.28 7.26 9.28
N ALA A 68 -4.44 6.91 8.73
CA ALA A 68 -5.15 7.75 7.75
C ALA A 68 -5.48 9.14 8.29
N GLU A 69 -5.98 9.23 9.52
CA GLU A 69 -6.29 10.50 10.18
C GLU A 69 -5.03 11.35 10.41
N LYS A 70 -3.94 10.75 10.91
CA LYS A 70 -2.66 11.44 11.06
C LYS A 70 -2.16 12.02 9.74
N ARG A 71 -2.25 11.26 8.65
CA ARG A 71 -1.84 11.72 7.32
C ARG A 71 -2.70 12.87 6.83
N ALA A 72 -4.02 12.78 6.97
CA ALA A 72 -4.93 13.86 6.62
C ALA A 72 -4.54 15.16 7.34
N ASN A 73 -4.29 15.10 8.65
CA ASN A 73 -3.87 16.24 9.46
C ASN A 73 -2.51 16.83 9.02
N LEU A 74 -1.58 16.00 8.55
CA LEU A 74 -0.25 16.42 8.10
C LEU A 74 -0.21 16.81 6.61
N SER A 75 -1.31 16.69 5.88
CA SER A 75 -1.34 16.89 4.42
C SER A 75 -1.75 18.28 3.98
N HIS A 76 -2.32 19.11 4.86
CA HIS A 76 -2.81 20.44 4.49
C HIS A 76 -1.68 21.31 3.91
N ARG A 77 -1.82 21.69 2.62
CA ARG A 77 -0.82 22.42 1.83
C ARG A 77 0.56 21.74 1.69
N CYS A 78 0.68 20.47 2.08
CA CYS A 78 1.93 19.71 2.04
C CYS A 78 1.67 18.26 1.60
N SER A 79 0.73 18.07 0.68
CA SER A 79 0.21 16.78 0.26
C SER A 79 1.10 16.09 -0.77
N SER A 80 1.83 16.83 -1.62
CA SER A 80 2.73 16.32 -2.65
C SER A 80 3.75 15.29 -2.13
N ASN A 81 4.25 15.48 -0.91
CA ASN A 81 5.14 14.54 -0.23
C ASN A 81 4.51 13.15 -0.05
N TYR A 82 3.19 13.02 -0.02
CA TYR A 82 2.53 11.72 0.00
C TYR A 82 2.36 11.12 -1.40
N TYR A 83 2.38 11.92 -2.47
CA TYR A 83 2.27 11.45 -3.86
C TYR A 83 3.62 11.03 -4.44
N ALA A 84 4.71 11.60 -3.94
CA ALA A 84 6.09 11.22 -4.27
C ALA A 84 6.99 11.18 -3.02
N PRO A 85 6.70 10.28 -2.06
CA PRO A 85 7.42 10.24 -0.79
C PRO A 85 8.90 9.92 -0.95
N SER A 86 9.74 10.69 -0.26
CA SER A 86 11.19 10.49 -0.20
C SER A 86 11.61 9.28 0.62
N TRP A 87 10.74 8.80 1.52
CA TRP A 87 10.95 7.62 2.35
C TRP A 87 10.59 6.30 1.67
N ASN A 88 10.10 6.35 0.43
CA ASN A 88 9.82 5.17 -0.38
C ASN A 88 10.93 4.94 -1.41
N THR A 89 11.09 3.69 -1.81
CA THR A 89 11.93 3.32 -2.95
C THR A 89 11.28 3.80 -4.27
N PRO A 90 12.05 4.00 -5.36
CA PRO A 90 11.47 4.32 -6.67
C PRO A 90 10.49 3.26 -7.17
N LEU A 91 10.66 1.99 -6.78
CA LEU A 91 9.70 0.93 -7.07
C LEU A 91 8.36 1.17 -6.36
N GLU A 92 8.38 1.51 -5.09
CA GLU A 92 7.17 1.83 -4.32
C GLU A 92 6.48 3.08 -4.88
N ASN A 93 7.25 4.12 -5.22
CA ASN A 93 6.72 5.34 -5.84
C ASN A 93 6.09 5.07 -7.21
N ALA A 94 6.65 4.15 -8.01
CA ALA A 94 6.04 3.76 -9.29
C ALA A 94 4.72 2.98 -9.14
N LEU A 95 4.43 2.43 -7.95
CA LEU A 95 3.21 1.65 -7.66
C LEU A 95 2.20 2.41 -6.81
N ILE A 96 2.49 3.67 -6.46
CA ILE A 96 1.64 4.48 -5.59
C ILE A 96 0.39 4.95 -6.34
N TRP A 97 -0.74 4.94 -5.66
CA TRP A 97 -2.00 5.48 -6.15
C TRP A 97 -2.53 6.43 -5.10
N MET A 98 -2.53 7.74 -5.30
CA MET A 98 -2.97 8.74 -4.30
C MET A 98 -2.45 8.44 -2.88
N GLY A 99 -1.12 8.39 -2.77
CA GLY A 99 -0.38 8.20 -1.53
C GLY A 99 -0.44 6.83 -0.86
N GLY A 100 -0.91 5.78 -1.53
CA GLY A 100 -0.83 4.43 -0.97
C GLY A 100 -1.11 3.36 -2.01
N CYS A 101 -1.45 2.14 -1.57
CA CYS A 101 -1.87 1.10 -2.51
C CYS A 101 -3.25 1.42 -3.11
N ARG A 102 -3.53 0.86 -4.29
CA ARG A 102 -4.86 0.91 -4.89
C ARG A 102 -5.76 -0.15 -4.23
N PRO A 103 -6.95 0.18 -3.69
CA PRO A 103 -7.80 -0.77 -2.94
C PRO A 103 -8.14 -2.09 -3.67
N SER A 104 -8.22 -2.10 -5.00
CA SER A 104 -8.43 -3.28 -5.85
C SER A 104 -7.33 -4.33 -5.68
N SER A 105 -6.13 -3.92 -5.23
CA SER A 105 -5.04 -4.84 -4.87
C SER A 105 -5.39 -5.75 -3.68
N PHE A 106 -6.26 -5.32 -2.76
CA PHE A 106 -6.74 -6.15 -1.66
C PHE A 106 -7.51 -7.37 -2.16
N PHE A 107 -8.35 -7.18 -3.19
CA PHE A 107 -9.09 -8.28 -3.82
C PHE A 107 -8.16 -9.19 -4.60
N ARG A 108 -7.18 -8.65 -5.32
CA ARG A 108 -6.14 -9.47 -5.97
C ARG A 108 -5.40 -10.34 -4.97
N LEU A 109 -5.11 -9.81 -3.78
CA LEU A 109 -4.50 -10.60 -2.70
C LEU A 109 -5.44 -11.72 -2.23
N VAL A 110 -6.73 -11.44 -2.00
CA VAL A 110 -7.73 -12.47 -1.67
C VAL A 110 -7.77 -13.56 -2.74
N TYR A 111 -7.88 -13.20 -4.02
CA TYR A 111 -7.95 -14.16 -5.11
C TYR A 111 -6.66 -14.97 -5.28
N ALA A 112 -5.50 -14.33 -5.14
CA ALA A 112 -4.22 -15.03 -5.20
C ALA A 112 -4.08 -16.05 -4.07
N LEU A 113 -4.45 -15.68 -2.85
CA LEU A 113 -4.41 -16.58 -1.68
C LEU A 113 -5.43 -17.70 -1.79
N CYS A 114 -6.61 -17.45 -2.36
CA CYS A 114 -7.61 -18.48 -2.63
C CYS A 114 -7.13 -19.45 -3.74
N GLY A 115 -6.59 -18.90 -4.83
CA GLY A 115 -6.19 -19.64 -6.02
C GLY A 115 -4.95 -20.52 -5.80
N SER A 116 -3.88 -19.96 -5.23
CA SER A 116 -2.63 -20.69 -4.98
C SER A 116 -2.84 -21.89 -4.06
N GLN A 117 -3.78 -21.77 -3.13
CA GLN A 117 -4.09 -22.84 -2.18
C GLN A 117 -5.03 -23.89 -2.79
N THR A 118 -5.95 -23.49 -3.67
CA THR A 118 -6.74 -24.44 -4.47
C THR A 118 -5.83 -25.28 -5.36
N GLU A 119 -4.86 -24.64 -6.03
CA GLU A 119 -3.84 -25.33 -6.83
C GLU A 119 -3.00 -26.29 -5.98
N PHE A 120 -2.58 -25.85 -4.78
CA PHE A 120 -1.88 -26.73 -3.83
C PHE A 120 -2.73 -27.94 -3.42
N ARG A 121 -4.01 -27.75 -3.06
CA ARG A 121 -4.93 -28.85 -2.69
C ARG A 121 -5.21 -29.80 -3.85
N VAL A 122 -5.40 -29.28 -5.07
CA VAL A 122 -5.57 -30.10 -6.28
C VAL A 122 -4.29 -30.89 -6.55
N THR A 123 -3.12 -30.26 -6.45
CA THR A 123 -1.84 -30.94 -6.62
C THR A 123 -1.62 -32.02 -5.57
N GLN A 124 -1.97 -31.75 -4.31
CA GLN A 124 -1.90 -32.73 -3.23
C GLN A 124 -2.90 -33.87 -3.44
N PHE A 125 -4.15 -33.59 -3.84
CA PHE A 125 -5.14 -34.61 -4.15
C PHE A 125 -4.68 -35.52 -5.29
N LEU A 126 -4.16 -34.94 -6.38
CA LEU A 126 -3.59 -35.69 -7.50
C LEU A 126 -2.38 -36.54 -7.06
N ARG A 127 -1.50 -36.01 -6.20
CA ARG A 127 -0.35 -36.75 -5.66
C ARG A 127 -0.74 -37.83 -4.62
N ASN A 128 -1.83 -37.62 -3.88
CA ASN A 128 -2.37 -38.59 -2.94
C ASN A 128 -3.03 -39.77 -3.67
N ILE A 129 -3.60 -39.53 -4.86
CA ILE A 129 -4.00 -40.61 -5.77
C ILE A 129 -2.78 -41.45 -6.19
N ASP A 130 -1.61 -40.81 -6.35
CA ASP A 130 -0.34 -41.45 -6.69
C ASP A 130 0.43 -42.02 -5.48
N GLY A 131 -0.13 -41.99 -4.27
CA GLY A 131 0.41 -42.67 -3.08
C GLY A 131 1.57 -41.98 -2.32
N TYR A 132 1.83 -40.69 -2.57
CA TYR A 132 2.86 -39.93 -1.83
C TYR A 132 2.24 -38.98 -0.78
N ASP A 133 2.32 -39.36 0.50
CA ASP A 133 1.87 -38.54 1.63
C ASP A 133 2.98 -37.56 2.08
N TYR A 134 2.77 -36.27 1.83
CA TYR A 134 3.52 -35.18 2.47
C TYR A 134 2.50 -34.26 3.16
N SER A 135 2.35 -34.42 4.48
CA SER A 135 1.60 -33.52 5.34
C SER A 135 2.45 -32.30 5.68
N ASP A 136 2.57 -31.34 4.76
CA ASP A 136 3.00 -29.99 5.15
C ASP A 136 1.76 -29.18 5.54
N GLY A 137 1.48 -29.17 6.85
CA GLY A 137 0.35 -28.50 7.51
C GLY A 137 0.42 -26.98 7.52
N SER A 138 0.82 -26.36 6.40
CA SER A 138 0.93 -24.91 6.24
C SER A 138 -0.21 -24.33 5.38
N GLY A 139 -1.38 -24.96 5.38
CA GLY A 139 -2.57 -24.47 4.69
C GLY A 139 -3.14 -23.23 5.38
N ALA A 140 -2.98 -22.05 4.77
CA ALA A 140 -3.70 -20.85 5.18
C ALA A 140 -5.22 -21.05 4.98
N SER A 141 -6.02 -20.53 5.92
CA SER A 141 -7.49 -20.71 6.01
C SER A 141 -8.28 -20.02 4.88
N LEU A 142 -7.63 -19.16 4.10
CA LEU A 142 -8.21 -18.57 2.89
C LEU A 142 -8.46 -19.57 1.75
N SER A 143 -8.03 -20.82 1.92
CA SER A 143 -8.38 -21.94 1.05
C SER A 143 -9.83 -22.43 1.20
N ASP A 144 -10.55 -21.95 2.22
CA ASP A 144 -11.94 -22.33 2.53
C ASP A 144 -12.93 -21.16 2.34
N LEU A 145 -12.62 -20.22 1.43
CA LEU A 145 -13.61 -19.20 1.07
C LEU A 145 -14.83 -19.87 0.44
N THR A 146 -15.99 -19.65 1.05
CA THR A 146 -17.26 -20.18 0.51
C THR A 146 -17.64 -19.45 -0.78
N ALA A 147 -18.44 -20.10 -1.62
CA ALA A 147 -18.99 -19.48 -2.83
C ALA A 147 -19.77 -18.19 -2.51
N GLU A 148 -20.48 -18.16 -1.38
CA GLU A 148 -21.20 -16.97 -0.91
C GLU A 148 -20.24 -15.83 -0.54
N GLN A 149 -19.15 -16.13 0.19
CA GLN A 149 -18.12 -15.13 0.51
C GLN A 149 -17.47 -14.59 -0.76
N LEU A 150 -17.12 -15.45 -1.71
CA LEU A 150 -16.51 -15.04 -2.97
C LEU A 150 -17.46 -14.15 -3.80
N ALA A 151 -18.76 -14.48 -3.84
CA ALA A 151 -19.76 -13.65 -4.49
C ALA A 151 -19.87 -12.26 -3.83
N LYS A 152 -19.91 -12.19 -2.49
CA LYS A 152 -19.91 -10.91 -1.75
C LYS A 152 -18.63 -10.10 -2.01
N ILE A 153 -17.47 -10.75 -2.03
CA ILE A 153 -16.18 -10.13 -2.34
C ILE A 153 -16.17 -9.58 -3.77
N ASN A 154 -16.71 -10.31 -4.75
CA ASN A 154 -16.76 -9.85 -6.13
C ASN A 154 -17.71 -8.64 -6.30
N VAL A 155 -18.88 -8.66 -5.66
CA VAL A 155 -19.79 -7.50 -5.64
C VAL A 155 -19.10 -6.27 -5.05
N LEU A 156 -18.40 -6.45 -3.92
CA LEU A 156 -17.63 -5.38 -3.30
C LEU A 156 -16.48 -4.90 -4.21
N HIS A 157 -15.80 -5.80 -4.91
CA HIS A 157 -14.71 -5.48 -5.82
C HIS A 157 -15.17 -4.56 -6.96
N VAL A 158 -16.28 -4.90 -7.61
CA VAL A 158 -16.85 -4.07 -8.70
C VAL A 158 -17.16 -2.66 -8.19
N LYS A 159 -17.81 -2.55 -7.03
CA LYS A 159 -18.11 -1.25 -6.42
C LYS A 159 -16.84 -0.43 -6.15
N VAL A 160 -15.80 -1.06 -5.61
CA VAL A 160 -14.54 -0.39 -5.31
C VAL A 160 -13.84 0.07 -6.59
N ILE A 161 -13.89 -0.71 -7.68
CA ILE A 161 -13.37 -0.28 -9.00
C ILE A 161 -14.07 1.00 -9.47
N ASP A 162 -15.40 1.06 -9.39
CA ASP A 162 -16.15 2.26 -9.80
C ASP A 162 -15.75 3.49 -8.98
N ASP A 163 -15.55 3.33 -7.67
CA ASP A 163 -15.11 4.42 -6.80
C ASP A 163 -13.64 4.83 -7.09
N GLU A 164 -12.75 3.86 -7.35
CA GLU A 164 -11.38 4.13 -7.80
C GLU A 164 -11.33 4.89 -9.12
N GLU A 165 -12.19 4.57 -10.09
CA GLU A 165 -12.25 5.25 -11.38
C GLU A 165 -12.70 6.70 -11.23
N LYS A 166 -13.70 6.97 -10.37
CA LYS A 166 -14.14 8.34 -10.06
C LYS A 166 -12.98 9.15 -9.50
N MET A 167 -12.25 8.60 -8.53
CA MET A 167 -11.10 9.29 -7.93
C MET A 167 -9.93 9.45 -8.91
N THR A 168 -9.69 8.45 -9.76
CA THR A 168 -8.66 8.52 -10.80
C THR A 168 -8.95 9.67 -11.78
N LYS A 169 -10.22 9.87 -12.17
CA LYS A 169 -10.61 11.02 -12.98
C LYS A 169 -10.35 12.35 -12.24
N LYS A 170 -10.68 12.45 -10.96
CA LYS A 170 -10.42 13.66 -10.15
C LYS A 170 -8.94 14.02 -10.11
N VAL A 171 -8.05 13.06 -9.84
CA VAL A 171 -6.60 13.33 -9.79
C VAL A 171 -6.05 13.68 -11.18
N SER A 172 -6.56 13.07 -12.26
CA SER A 172 -6.18 13.47 -13.62
C SER A 172 -6.54 14.92 -13.92
N SER A 173 -7.75 15.38 -13.56
CA SER A 173 -8.11 16.80 -13.71
C SER A 173 -7.18 17.72 -12.92
N LEU A 174 -6.86 17.40 -11.66
CA LEU A 174 -5.91 18.21 -10.88
C LEU A 174 -4.49 18.24 -11.47
N GLN A 175 -4.09 17.19 -12.19
CA GLN A 175 -2.80 17.15 -12.89
C GLN A 175 -2.82 18.07 -14.12
N GLU A 176 -3.95 18.15 -14.83
CA GLU A 176 -4.14 19.05 -15.96
C GLU A 176 -4.20 20.52 -15.51
N ASP A 177 -4.84 20.80 -14.37
CA ASP A 177 -4.96 22.15 -13.78
C ASP A 177 -3.61 22.80 -13.45
N ALA A 178 -2.53 22.00 -13.30
CA ALA A 178 -1.17 22.51 -13.10
C ALA A 178 -0.67 23.38 -14.27
N ALA A 179 -1.30 23.29 -15.44
CA ALA A 179 -1.02 24.09 -16.62
C ALA A 179 -2.11 25.11 -16.95
N ASP A 180 -3.01 25.43 -16.00
CA ASP A 180 -4.11 26.38 -16.20
C ASP A 180 -3.73 27.84 -15.83
N ILE A 181 -4.68 28.77 -16.00
CA ILE A 181 -4.52 30.24 -16.12
C ILE A 181 -4.35 30.99 -14.76
N PRO A 182 -3.65 30.44 -13.77
CA PRO A 182 -2.69 31.32 -13.09
C PRO A 182 -1.25 30.94 -13.41
N ILE A 183 -0.98 29.65 -13.57
CA ILE A 183 0.36 29.09 -13.66
C ILE A 183 0.93 29.32 -15.05
N ALA A 184 0.21 28.93 -16.10
CA ALA A 184 0.69 29.04 -17.48
C ALA A 184 0.86 30.50 -17.93
N THR A 185 -0.06 31.38 -17.55
CA THR A 185 0.01 32.80 -17.90
C THR A 185 1.12 33.53 -17.16
N ALA A 186 1.33 33.22 -15.88
CA ALA A 186 2.47 33.75 -15.14
C ALA A 186 3.78 33.25 -15.77
N ALA A 187 3.93 31.95 -15.98
CA ALA A 187 5.12 31.36 -16.59
C ALA A 187 5.45 31.94 -17.98
N TYR A 188 4.45 32.36 -18.77
CA TYR A 188 4.64 33.03 -20.05
C TYR A 188 5.03 34.51 -19.92
N ALA A 189 4.52 35.21 -18.90
CA ALA A 189 4.71 36.64 -18.73
C ALA A 189 6.02 37.00 -18.03
N GLU A 190 6.57 36.11 -17.20
CA GLU A 190 7.83 36.36 -16.48
C GLU A 190 9.03 36.37 -17.45
N GLU A 191 9.94 37.34 -17.26
CA GLU A 191 11.17 37.46 -18.06
C GLU A 191 12.16 36.31 -17.77
N HIS A 192 12.18 35.84 -16.53
CA HIS A 192 13.05 34.77 -16.06
C HIS A 192 12.23 33.61 -15.49
N VAL A 193 12.70 32.38 -15.70
CA VAL A 193 12.03 31.18 -15.21
C VAL A 193 12.17 31.06 -13.69
N GLY A 194 11.04 30.89 -13.00
CA GLY A 194 11.02 30.64 -11.55
C GLY A 194 10.98 31.89 -10.67
N GLU A 195 10.66 33.05 -11.24
CA GLU A 195 10.45 34.27 -10.45
C GLU A 195 9.28 34.09 -9.45
N PRO A 196 9.42 34.57 -8.20
CA PRO A 196 8.37 34.45 -7.19
C PRO A 196 7.08 35.15 -7.64
N ASN A 197 5.96 34.44 -7.63
CA ASN A 197 4.68 34.97 -8.08
C ASN A 197 3.55 34.54 -7.13
N ALA A 198 2.97 35.51 -6.41
CA ALA A 198 1.96 35.26 -5.39
C ALA A 198 0.66 34.63 -5.94
N ALA A 199 0.31 34.90 -7.20
CA ALA A 199 -0.86 34.28 -7.83
C ALA A 199 -0.61 32.80 -8.16
N VAL A 200 0.61 32.47 -8.58
CA VAL A 200 1.06 31.09 -8.79
C VAL A 200 1.11 30.35 -7.47
N ASP A 201 1.69 30.94 -6.43
CA ASP A 201 1.75 30.32 -5.09
C ASP A 201 0.35 30.02 -4.56
N GLN A 202 -0.60 30.95 -4.69
CA GLN A 202 -1.99 30.72 -4.29
C GLN A 202 -2.67 29.61 -5.11
N ALA A 203 -2.35 29.50 -6.40
CA ALA A 203 -2.88 28.44 -7.25
C ALA A 203 -2.34 27.07 -6.84
N LEU A 204 -1.03 26.97 -6.60
CA LEU A 204 -0.37 25.75 -6.12
C LEU A 204 -0.85 25.35 -4.72
N ASP A 205 -1.07 26.31 -3.82
CA ASP A 205 -1.66 26.06 -2.50
C ASP A 205 -3.05 25.40 -2.60
N LYS A 206 -3.92 25.92 -3.49
CA LYS A 206 -5.24 25.32 -3.74
C LYS A 206 -5.12 23.92 -4.33
N GLN A 207 -4.14 23.70 -5.20
CA GLN A 207 -3.87 22.39 -5.77
C GLN A 207 -3.41 21.39 -4.69
N GLU A 208 -2.52 21.81 -3.79
CA GLU A 208 -2.10 21.02 -2.63
C GLU A 208 -3.26 20.72 -1.66
N GLU A 209 -4.17 21.67 -1.44
CA GLU A 209 -5.39 21.43 -0.65
C GLU A 209 -6.33 20.40 -1.32
N ALA A 210 -6.49 20.47 -2.64
CA ALA A 210 -7.30 19.51 -3.38
C ALA A 210 -6.68 18.10 -3.37
N LEU A 211 -5.36 18.01 -3.54
CA LEU A 211 -4.61 16.76 -3.41
C LEU A 211 -4.68 16.20 -1.98
N ALA A 212 -4.62 17.04 -0.93
CA ALA A 212 -4.85 16.63 0.44
C ALA A 212 -6.25 16.02 0.66
N SER A 213 -7.28 16.63 0.07
CA SER A 213 -8.65 16.09 0.11
C SER A 213 -8.74 14.73 -0.58
N LEU A 214 -8.13 14.57 -1.77
CA LEU A 214 -8.11 13.29 -2.48
C LEU A 214 -7.34 12.21 -1.73
N LEU A 215 -6.24 12.57 -1.08
CA LEU A 215 -5.47 11.67 -0.22
C LEU A 215 -6.35 11.11 0.90
N ALA A 216 -7.09 11.99 1.59
CA ALA A 216 -7.99 11.61 2.68
C ALA A 216 -9.17 10.75 2.18
N GLU A 217 -9.77 11.11 1.04
CA GLU A 217 -10.79 10.28 0.38
C GLU A 217 -10.24 8.88 0.04
N ALA A 218 -9.01 8.79 -0.45
CA ALA A 218 -8.40 7.54 -0.88
C ALA A 218 -8.06 6.65 0.31
N ASP A 219 -7.57 7.24 1.40
CA ASP A 219 -7.33 6.55 2.65
C ASP A 219 -8.62 6.03 3.28
N ASN A 220 -9.70 6.83 3.27
CA ASN A 220 -11.01 6.36 3.71
C ASN A 220 -11.49 5.17 2.88
N LEU A 221 -11.35 5.23 1.55
CA LEU A 221 -11.70 4.12 0.66
C LEU A 221 -10.89 2.86 0.98
N ARG A 222 -9.58 2.97 1.25
CA ARG A 222 -8.73 1.83 1.66
C ARG A 222 -9.22 1.20 2.95
N VAL A 223 -9.42 2.02 3.98
CA VAL A 223 -9.82 1.57 5.32
C VAL A 223 -11.19 0.91 5.27
N ASP A 224 -12.16 1.53 4.61
CA ASP A 224 -13.50 1.00 4.47
C ASP A 224 -13.53 -0.29 3.65
N THR A 225 -12.69 -0.40 2.62
CA THR A 225 -12.55 -1.63 1.84
C THR A 225 -12.00 -2.76 2.70
N LEU A 226 -10.94 -2.51 3.47
CA LEU A 226 -10.38 -3.51 4.40
C LEU A 226 -11.42 -3.96 5.44
N ALA A 227 -12.15 -3.02 6.03
CA ALA A 227 -13.18 -3.31 7.01
C ALA A 227 -14.29 -4.20 6.41
N LYS A 228 -14.81 -3.85 5.23
CA LYS A 228 -15.85 -4.62 4.53
C LYS A 228 -15.37 -6.01 4.10
N ILE A 229 -14.11 -6.15 3.68
CA ILE A 229 -13.54 -7.48 3.40
C ILE A 229 -13.56 -8.33 4.67
N ILE A 230 -13.10 -7.78 5.80
CA ILE A 230 -13.07 -8.49 7.08
C ILE A 230 -14.47 -8.89 7.56
N GLU A 231 -15.49 -8.07 7.33
CA GLU A 231 -16.88 -8.40 7.66
C GLU A 231 -17.42 -9.60 6.87
N ILE A 232 -16.89 -9.86 5.67
CA ILE A 232 -17.26 -11.02 4.85
C ILE A 232 -16.53 -12.29 5.31
N LEU A 233 -15.31 -12.15 5.80
CA LEU A 233 -14.42 -13.26 6.15
C LEU A 233 -14.73 -13.83 7.54
N THR A 234 -14.40 -15.11 7.74
CA THR A 234 -14.34 -15.68 9.11
C THR A 234 -13.15 -15.08 9.88
N PRO A 235 -13.11 -15.15 11.21
CA PRO A 235 -12.01 -14.58 11.99
C PRO A 235 -10.62 -15.09 11.59
N VAL A 236 -10.51 -16.40 11.29
CA VAL A 236 -9.26 -17.02 10.85
C VAL A 236 -8.86 -16.52 9.46
N GLN A 237 -9.81 -16.47 8.51
CA GLN A 237 -9.59 -15.93 7.16
C GLN A 237 -9.17 -14.46 7.20
N ALA A 238 -9.84 -13.64 8.02
CA ALA A 238 -9.53 -12.23 8.18
C ALA A 238 -8.11 -12.01 8.74
N ALA A 239 -7.72 -12.80 9.75
CA ALA A 239 -6.38 -12.76 10.31
C ALA A 239 -5.31 -13.21 9.31
N ASP A 240 -5.55 -14.28 8.55
CA ASP A 240 -4.65 -14.73 7.48
C ASP A 240 -4.50 -13.68 6.36
N PHE A 241 -5.61 -13.06 5.95
CA PHE A 241 -5.62 -11.97 4.97
C PHE A 241 -4.79 -10.77 5.46
N MET A 242 -5.01 -10.35 6.71
CA MET A 242 -4.24 -9.27 7.34
C MET A 242 -2.76 -9.59 7.45
N LEU A 243 -2.41 -10.83 7.82
CA LEU A 243 -1.03 -11.30 7.90
C LEU A 243 -0.36 -11.25 6.52
N ALA A 244 -1.04 -11.75 5.49
CA ALA A 244 -0.52 -11.75 4.12
C ALA A 244 -0.32 -10.33 3.59
N GLY A 245 -1.29 -9.43 3.80
CA GLY A 245 -1.20 -8.04 3.39
C GLY A 245 -0.04 -7.29 4.04
N LYS A 246 0.14 -7.45 5.36
CA LYS A 246 1.26 -6.86 6.10
C LYS A 246 2.61 -7.40 5.61
N LYS A 247 2.73 -8.71 5.43
CA LYS A 247 3.95 -9.34 4.89
C LYS A 247 4.27 -8.81 3.50
N LEU A 248 3.27 -8.73 2.61
CA LEU A 248 3.45 -8.22 1.25
C LEU A 248 3.94 -6.77 1.26
N HIS A 249 3.30 -5.90 2.04
CA HIS A 249 3.68 -4.49 2.14
C HIS A 249 5.13 -4.32 2.63
N LEU A 250 5.49 -4.96 3.75
CA LEU A 250 6.87 -4.88 4.28
C LEU A 250 7.89 -5.51 3.32
N SER A 251 7.52 -6.63 2.67
CA SER A 251 8.40 -7.29 1.70
C SER A 251 8.64 -6.43 0.46
N MET A 252 7.63 -5.68 -0.01
CA MET A 252 7.80 -4.75 -1.13
C MET A 252 8.85 -3.69 -0.82
N HIS A 253 8.83 -3.14 0.40
CA HIS A 253 9.83 -2.17 0.86
C HIS A 253 11.25 -2.74 0.87
N GLU A 254 11.42 -3.93 1.45
CA GLU A 254 12.71 -4.63 1.51
C GLU A 254 13.23 -4.99 0.11
N TRP A 255 12.35 -5.51 -0.75
CA TRP A 255 12.70 -5.83 -2.13
C TRP A 255 13.07 -4.60 -2.95
N GLY A 256 12.36 -3.48 -2.78
CA GLY A 256 12.70 -2.20 -3.39
C GLY A 256 14.08 -1.74 -2.97
N THR A 257 14.35 -1.71 -1.66
CA THR A 257 15.63 -1.29 -1.09
C THR A 257 16.80 -2.13 -1.60
N MET A 258 16.63 -3.46 -1.65
CA MET A 258 17.63 -4.37 -2.20
C MET A 258 17.86 -4.16 -3.71
N ARG A 259 16.82 -3.82 -4.48
CA ARG A 259 16.94 -3.54 -5.91
C ARG A 259 17.69 -2.22 -6.15
N ASP A 260 17.41 -1.19 -5.36
CA ASP A 260 18.08 0.11 -5.49
C ASP A 260 19.55 0.04 -5.11
N ARG A 261 19.89 -0.76 -4.08
CA ARG A 261 21.29 -1.05 -3.75
C ARG A 261 22.01 -1.71 -4.92
N ARG A 262 21.43 -2.77 -5.50
CA ARG A 262 22.00 -3.45 -6.67
C ARG A 262 22.14 -2.54 -7.90
N ARG A 263 21.17 -1.66 -8.16
CA ARG A 263 21.23 -0.71 -9.28
C ARG A 263 22.36 0.32 -9.13
N ARG A 264 22.60 0.81 -7.90
CA ARG A 264 23.73 1.72 -7.62
C ARG A 264 25.09 1.04 -7.78
N GLU A 265 25.15 -0.27 -7.57
CA GLU A 265 26.34 -1.08 -7.78
C GLU A 265 26.57 -1.43 -9.28
N CYS A 266 25.60 -1.16 -10.18
CA CYS A 266 25.78 -1.35 -11.62
C CYS A 266 26.62 -0.22 -12.22
N ILE A 267 27.83 -0.56 -12.66
CA ILE A 267 28.70 0.35 -13.43
C ILE A 267 28.20 0.37 -14.88
N ILE A 268 27.88 1.55 -15.39
CA ILE A 268 27.75 1.79 -16.83
C ILE A 268 29.17 2.04 -17.33
N ASN A 269 29.76 1.07 -18.03
CA ASN A 269 31.00 1.32 -18.77
C ASN A 269 30.62 2.17 -19.98
N ASP A 270 31.02 3.43 -19.99
CA ASP A 270 30.95 4.28 -21.18
C ASP A 270 31.90 3.69 -22.25
N ALA A 271 31.38 2.79 -23.06
CA ALA A 271 32.03 2.38 -24.30
C ALA A 271 31.72 3.44 -25.37
N GLY A 272 32.54 4.47 -25.44
CA GLY A 272 32.35 5.52 -26.45
C GLY A 272 33.31 6.68 -26.39
N ASP A 273 34.63 6.42 -26.45
CA ASP A 273 35.56 7.41 -27.02
C ASP A 273 36.87 6.77 -27.54
N ASP A 274 36.75 5.65 -28.27
CA ASP A 274 37.89 5.06 -28.97
C ASP A 274 37.47 4.69 -30.41
N ALA A 275 37.16 5.71 -31.20
CA ALA A 275 37.01 5.60 -32.64
C ALA A 275 37.42 6.91 -33.31
N GLY A 276 38.65 6.97 -33.81
CA GLY A 276 39.02 7.94 -34.85
C GLY A 276 40.38 8.63 -34.67
N GLY A 277 41.46 7.85 -34.67
CA GLY A 277 42.83 8.36 -34.69
C GLY A 277 43.77 7.65 -35.66
N GLU A 278 43.26 6.97 -36.69
CA GLU A 278 44.06 6.55 -37.85
C GLU A 278 43.60 7.32 -39.10
N GLY A 279 44.49 8.15 -39.64
CA GLY A 279 44.27 8.92 -40.87
C GLY A 279 45.36 9.97 -41.08
N GLY A 280 46.45 9.58 -41.75
CA GLY A 280 47.71 10.32 -41.79
C GLY A 280 47.81 11.54 -42.71
N LYS A 281 48.88 12.30 -42.48
CA LYS A 281 49.89 12.71 -43.47
C LYS A 281 51.13 13.23 -42.76
#